data_AF-A0A1H5B9Z0-F1
#
_entry.id   AF-A0A1H5B9Z0-F1
#
_cell.length_a   1.000
_cell.length_b   1.000
_cell.length_c   1.000
_cell.angle_alpha   90.00
_cell.angle_beta   90.00
_cell.angle_gamma   90.00
#
_symmetry.space_group_name_H-M   'P 1'
#
loop_
_entity.id
_entity.type
_entity.pdbx_description
1 polymer ?
#
loop_
_entity_poly.entity_id
_entity_poly.type
_entity_poly.pdbx_seq_one_letter_code
_entity_poly.pdbx_strand_id
1 'polypeptide(L)'
;MKLRKLISTSIAVLFLVLGVTGVLMYIKPYNKSIASIHTVFGFLFSIGVISHIINNIKSLKMYSINSKNNFLNTHSVGLLFVTGILLMGLFFNIKGFNTIYDFGNEYRNSLQGKETLEDGKQSITVKKELNDISVEIDVKKGDAFRYAMMVVWVEDIDGNYIESLFVPKSIATSKYVNGQKNENGIWKSAIVRRPESLPYWAHKRGIRASDGLYIPLGKSYDIDAVSGATPTDDFIINSKAKIGKLNKFRVLMEVNQSFNWNKYYSKDRFPNDSIYSGSGRVGQPAIVYAIDVYLDKIKTSKNYFFEPIGHSHHSGKNGKLFKEMSKITTALDIIDRGIVKVIK
;
A
#
# COMPACT_ATOMS: atom_id res chain seq x y z
N MET A 1 37.81 35.01 0.77
CA MET A 1 36.86 35.22 -0.36
C MET A 1 36.54 33.93 -1.13
N LYS A 2 37.52 33.08 -1.47
CA LYS A 2 37.30 31.80 -2.20
C LYS A 2 36.36 30.81 -1.48
N LEU A 3 36.52 30.64 -0.15
CA LEU A 3 35.70 29.71 0.64
C LEU A 3 34.21 30.11 0.71
N ARG A 4 33.91 31.41 0.80
CA ARG A 4 32.52 31.92 0.77
C ARG A 4 31.84 31.61 -0.55
N LYS A 5 32.52 31.90 -1.67
CA LYS A 5 32.02 31.60 -3.02
C LYS A 5 31.79 30.10 -3.18
N LEU A 6 32.74 29.26 -2.74
CA LEU A 6 32.59 27.80 -2.80
C LEU A 6 31.38 27.29 -2.03
N ILE A 7 31.17 27.75 -0.79
CA ILE A 7 30.01 27.34 0.03
C ILE A 7 28.70 27.78 -0.62
N SER A 8 28.59 29.03 -1.07
CA SER A 8 27.38 29.53 -1.74
C SER A 8 27.07 28.80 -3.04
N THR A 9 28.09 28.54 -3.89
CA THR A 9 27.91 27.75 -5.11
C THR A 9 27.53 26.30 -4.81
N SER A 10 28.11 25.69 -3.78
CA SER A 10 27.78 24.33 -3.35
C SER A 10 26.32 24.24 -2.90
N ILE A 11 25.83 25.21 -2.13
CA ILE A 11 24.42 25.29 -1.70
C ILE A 11 23.49 25.43 -2.90
N ALA A 12 23.85 26.24 -3.91
CA ALA A 12 23.05 26.38 -5.12
C ALA A 12 22.93 25.05 -5.88
N VAL A 13 24.02 24.29 -6.00
CA VAL A 13 24.00 22.95 -6.60
C VAL A 13 23.15 21.98 -5.77
N LEU A 14 23.31 21.96 -4.45
CA LEU A 14 22.51 21.13 -3.55
C LEU A 14 21.01 21.46 -3.66
N PHE A 15 20.68 22.75 -3.73
CA PHE A 15 19.31 23.23 -3.93
C PHE A 15 18.73 22.75 -5.27
N LEU A 16 19.49 22.82 -6.36
CA LEU A 16 19.05 22.33 -7.66
C LEU A 16 18.71 20.84 -7.61
N VAL A 17 19.58 20.03 -7.00
CA VAL A 17 19.34 18.58 -6.85
C VAL A 17 18.09 18.33 -6.02
N LEU A 18 17.91 19.06 -4.92
CA LEU A 18 16.71 18.97 -4.07
C LEU A 18 15.44 19.38 -4.82
N GLY A 19 15.48 20.45 -5.61
CA GLY A 19 14.36 20.91 -6.41
C GLY A 19 13.94 19.88 -7.45
N VAL A 20 14.89 19.36 -8.23
CA VAL A 20 14.62 18.34 -9.25
C VAL A 20 14.09 17.05 -8.61
N THR A 21 14.74 16.56 -7.55
CA THR A 21 14.31 15.32 -6.89
C THR A 21 12.98 15.49 -6.15
N GLY A 22 12.70 16.66 -5.60
CA GLY A 22 11.41 16.99 -4.98
C GLY A 22 10.26 16.96 -5.99
N VAL A 23 10.45 17.58 -7.17
CA VAL A 23 9.46 17.52 -8.27
C VAL A 23 9.27 16.07 -8.74
N LEU A 24 10.35 15.31 -8.89
CA LEU A 24 10.26 13.91 -9.27
C LEU A 24 9.50 13.06 -8.25
N MET A 25 9.71 13.28 -6.95
CA MET A 25 8.96 12.60 -5.88
C MET A 25 7.49 13.02 -5.85
N TYR A 26 7.17 14.24 -6.30
CA TYR A 26 5.80 14.71 -6.41
C TYR A 26 5.04 13.99 -7.54
N ILE A 27 5.65 13.85 -8.72
CA ILE A 27 4.95 13.34 -9.93
C ILE A 27 5.14 11.83 -10.18
N LYS A 28 6.21 11.19 -9.70
CA LYS A 28 6.48 9.76 -9.98
C LYS A 28 6.10 8.87 -8.80
N PRO A 29 5.57 7.65 -9.04
CA PRO A 29 5.43 6.64 -8.00
C PRO A 29 6.75 6.39 -7.27
N TYR A 30 6.66 5.93 -6.03
CA TYR A 30 7.82 5.80 -5.14
C TYR A 30 8.99 5.07 -5.82
N ASN A 31 10.12 5.75 -5.91
CA ASN A 31 11.37 5.21 -6.41
C ASN A 31 12.46 5.41 -5.36
N LYS A 32 13.05 4.29 -4.92
CA LYS A 32 14.08 4.30 -3.87
C LYS A 32 15.28 5.17 -4.22
N SER A 33 15.73 5.18 -5.48
CA SER A 33 16.91 5.95 -5.89
C SER A 33 16.65 7.45 -5.80
N ILE A 34 15.51 7.92 -6.30
CA ILE A 34 15.11 9.33 -6.24
C ILE A 34 14.98 9.78 -4.78
N ALA A 35 14.26 9.00 -3.96
CA ALA A 35 14.11 9.30 -2.54
C ALA A 35 15.45 9.33 -1.81
N SER A 36 16.36 8.39 -2.10
CA SER A 36 17.68 8.34 -1.46
C SER A 36 18.54 9.55 -1.82
N ILE A 37 18.54 9.98 -3.09
CA ILE A 37 19.25 11.18 -3.54
C ILE A 37 18.69 12.41 -2.80
N HIS A 38 17.36 12.57 -2.77
CA HIS A 38 16.74 13.70 -2.09
C HIS A 38 17.11 13.77 -0.61
N THR A 39 17.01 12.66 0.13
CA THR A 39 17.33 12.62 1.56
C THR A 39 18.79 12.92 1.85
N VAL A 40 19.73 12.32 1.10
CA VAL A 40 21.17 12.55 1.30
C VAL A 40 21.54 14.00 0.98
N PHE A 41 21.07 14.53 -0.15
CA PHE A 41 21.33 15.91 -0.53
C PHE A 41 20.63 16.91 0.40
N GLY A 42 19.51 16.53 1.03
CA GLY A 42 18.82 17.32 2.06
C GLY A 42 19.70 17.49 3.29
N PHE A 43 20.32 16.41 3.76
CA PHE A 43 21.26 16.47 4.88
C PHE A 43 22.50 17.31 4.56
N LEU A 44 23.09 17.12 3.36
CA LEU A 44 24.21 17.95 2.90
C LEU A 44 23.82 19.42 2.78
N PHE A 45 22.60 19.72 2.32
CA PHE A 45 22.08 21.08 2.24
C PHE A 45 21.96 21.70 3.62
N SER A 46 21.46 20.99 4.64
CA SER A 46 21.43 21.47 6.02
C SER A 46 22.81 21.81 6.55
N ILE A 47 23.82 20.96 6.32
CA ILE A 47 25.23 21.24 6.68
C ILE A 47 25.75 22.47 5.93
N GLY A 48 25.44 22.56 4.63
CA GLY A 48 25.78 23.70 3.79
C GLY A 48 25.21 25.00 4.36
N VAL A 49 23.91 25.02 4.69
CA VAL A 49 23.22 26.18 5.29
C VAL A 49 23.87 26.58 6.61
N ILE A 50 24.19 25.64 7.51
CA ILE A 50 24.90 25.94 8.77
C ILE A 50 26.26 26.58 8.47
N SER A 51 27.02 25.99 7.56
CA SER A 51 28.33 26.50 7.15
C SER A 51 28.24 27.90 6.53
N HIS A 52 27.18 28.16 5.76
CA HIS A 52 26.90 29.46 5.18
C HIS A 52 26.52 30.51 6.22
N ILE A 53 25.72 30.15 7.23
CA ILE A 53 25.37 31.04 8.34
C ILE A 53 26.63 31.42 9.13
N ILE A 54 27.45 30.44 9.52
CA ILE A 54 28.69 30.69 10.28
C ILE A 54 29.63 31.62 9.51
N ASN A 55 29.85 31.32 8.23
CA ASN A 55 30.79 32.08 7.39
C ASN A 55 30.31 33.51 7.09
N ASN A 56 28.99 33.74 7.11
CA ASN A 56 28.36 35.03 6.85
C ASN A 56 27.76 35.67 8.11
N ILE A 57 28.10 35.20 9.31
CA ILE A 57 27.47 35.65 10.57
C ILE A 57 27.63 37.15 10.83
N LYS A 58 28.77 37.74 10.43
CA LYS A 58 29.00 39.19 10.53
C LYS A 58 28.05 39.97 9.63
N SER A 59 27.85 39.50 8.39
CA SER A 59 26.91 40.11 7.44
C SER A 59 25.47 39.96 7.92
N LEU A 60 25.08 38.77 8.40
CA LEU A 60 23.75 38.54 8.97
C LEU A 60 23.48 39.41 10.21
N LYS A 61 24.46 39.57 11.10
CA LYS A 61 24.37 40.50 12.24
C LYS A 61 24.22 41.96 11.79
N MET A 62 24.91 42.39 10.74
CA MET A 62 24.75 43.73 10.19
C MET A 62 23.35 43.98 9.64
N TYR A 63 22.72 42.99 8.99
CA TYR A 63 21.31 43.07 8.59
C TYR A 63 20.34 43.13 9.78
N SER A 64 20.69 42.49 10.91
CA SER A 64 19.83 42.43 12.11
C SER A 64 19.99 43.61 13.08
N ILE A 65 21.13 44.33 13.08
CA ILE A 65 21.50 45.29 14.14
C ILE A 65 21.54 46.76 13.66
N ASN A 66 21.68 47.03 12.35
CA ASN A 66 21.66 48.42 11.86
C ASN A 66 20.23 48.92 11.59
N SER A 67 19.71 49.69 12.56
CA SER A 67 18.39 50.33 12.66
C SER A 67 17.85 51.13 11.45
N LYS A 68 18.60 51.29 10.35
CA LYS A 68 18.10 51.95 9.12
C LYS A 68 17.50 50.98 8.08
N ASN A 69 17.72 49.68 8.21
CA ASN A 69 17.08 48.63 7.41
C ASN A 69 16.79 47.44 8.33
N ASN A 70 15.68 47.52 9.08
CA ASN A 70 15.27 46.47 10.00
C ASN A 70 15.04 45.16 9.23
N PHE A 71 15.78 44.10 9.57
CA PHE A 71 15.48 42.71 9.19
C PHE A 71 14.07 42.27 9.65
N LEU A 72 13.51 42.96 10.65
CA LEU A 72 12.11 42.89 11.09
C LEU A 72 11.21 43.89 10.34
N ASN A 73 11.51 44.21 9.08
CA ASN A 73 10.56 44.92 8.23
C ASN A 73 9.27 44.08 8.14
N THR A 74 8.12 44.75 8.05
CA THR A 74 6.78 44.15 7.99
C THR A 74 6.69 43.00 6.98
N HIS A 75 7.43 43.09 5.87
CA HIS A 75 7.50 42.07 4.83
C HIS A 75 8.19 40.78 5.28
N SER A 76 9.31 40.87 6.00
CA SER A 76 10.05 39.72 6.51
C SER A 76 9.30 39.04 7.66
N VAL A 77 8.68 39.83 8.54
CA VAL A 77 7.79 39.33 9.60
C VAL A 77 6.57 38.65 8.99
N GLY A 78 5.96 39.26 7.97
CA GLY A 78 4.85 38.68 7.22
C GLY A 78 5.22 37.35 6.56
N LEU A 79 6.40 37.24 5.93
CA LEU A 79 6.87 36.00 5.34
C LEU A 79 7.07 34.90 6.39
N LEU A 80 7.67 35.21 7.53
CA LEU A 80 7.85 34.25 8.63
C LEU A 80 6.50 33.81 9.20
N PHE A 81 5.55 34.73 9.34
CA PHE A 81 4.20 34.44 9.81
C PHE A 81 3.45 33.50 8.85
N VAL A 82 3.45 33.80 7.55
CA VAL A 82 2.85 32.93 6.51
C VAL A 82 3.53 31.56 6.51
N THR A 83 4.85 31.51 6.57
CA THR A 83 5.60 30.25 6.64
C THR A 83 5.22 29.44 7.88
N GLY A 84 5.10 30.11 9.03
CA GLY A 84 4.67 29.49 10.29
C GLY A 84 3.27 28.91 10.21
N ILE A 85 2.31 29.66 9.62
CA ILE A 85 0.93 29.18 9.40
C ILE A 85 0.93 27.94 8.50
N LEU A 86 1.65 27.97 7.38
CA LEU A 86 1.74 26.84 6.45
C LEU A 86 2.32 25.61 7.14
N LEU A 87 3.42 25.76 7.87
CA LEU A 87 4.05 24.67 8.62
C LEU A 87 3.10 24.11 9.68
N MET A 88 2.44 24.97 10.45
CA MET A 88 1.53 24.55 11.51
C MET A 88 0.30 23.84 10.94
N GLY A 89 -0.29 24.36 9.87
CA GLY A 89 -1.43 23.74 9.19
C GLY A 89 -1.10 22.37 8.59
N LEU A 90 0.08 22.22 7.99
CA LEU A 90 0.58 20.92 7.52
C LEU A 90 0.85 19.96 8.69
N PHE A 91 1.51 20.43 9.75
CA PHE A 91 1.87 19.59 10.91
C PHE A 91 0.65 19.03 11.65
N PHE A 92 -0.41 19.83 11.81
CA PHE A 92 -1.67 19.41 12.46
C PHE A 92 -2.69 18.82 11.48
N ASN A 93 -2.34 18.60 10.21
CA ASN A 93 -3.24 18.08 9.17
C ASN A 93 -4.56 18.86 9.04
N ILE A 94 -4.49 20.20 9.10
CA ILE A 94 -5.67 21.05 8.95
C ILE A 94 -6.22 20.93 7.53
N LYS A 95 -7.55 20.80 7.40
CA LYS A 95 -8.24 20.68 6.10
C LYS A 95 -7.81 21.81 5.15
N GLY A 96 -7.48 21.44 3.91
CA GLY A 96 -7.05 22.37 2.86
C GLY A 96 -5.54 22.61 2.77
N PHE A 97 -4.77 22.45 3.86
CA PHE A 97 -3.31 22.64 3.81
C PHE A 97 -2.59 21.53 3.03
N ASN A 98 -3.15 20.31 3.03
CA ASN A 98 -2.58 19.16 2.31
C ASN A 98 -2.97 19.08 0.82
N THR A 99 -3.78 20.01 0.30
CA THR A 99 -4.35 19.92 -1.07
C THR A 99 -3.29 19.67 -2.17
N ILE A 100 -2.13 20.34 -2.08
CA ILE A 100 -1.03 20.13 -3.04
C ILE A 100 -0.46 18.70 -2.89
N TYR A 101 -0.20 18.27 -1.66
CA TYR A 101 0.30 16.92 -1.39
C TYR A 101 -0.68 15.84 -1.87
N ASP A 102 -1.97 16.05 -1.59
CA ASP A 102 -3.06 15.14 -1.95
C ASP A 102 -3.19 15.02 -3.47
N PHE A 103 -3.15 16.14 -4.21
CA PHE A 103 -3.12 16.13 -5.68
C PHE A 103 -1.94 15.32 -6.24
N GLY A 104 -0.73 15.56 -5.73
CA GLY A 104 0.44 14.78 -6.14
C GLY A 104 0.28 13.29 -5.82
N ASN A 105 -0.34 12.96 -4.68
CA ASN A 105 -0.62 11.59 -4.28
C ASN A 105 -1.64 10.91 -5.19
N GLU A 106 -2.74 11.58 -5.51
CA GLU A 106 -3.75 11.11 -6.47
C GLU A 106 -3.15 10.89 -7.85
N TYR A 107 -2.34 11.82 -8.36
CA TYR A 107 -1.65 11.66 -9.64
C TYR A 107 -0.71 10.44 -9.66
N ARG A 108 0.06 10.22 -8.59
CA ARG A 108 0.92 9.02 -8.50
C ARG A 108 0.11 7.73 -8.41
N ASN A 109 -1.02 7.75 -7.70
CA ASN A 109 -1.91 6.62 -7.59
C ASN A 109 -2.54 6.30 -8.95
N SER A 110 -2.94 7.30 -9.74
CA SER A 110 -3.58 7.10 -11.05
C SER A 110 -2.63 6.45 -12.06
N LEU A 111 -1.34 6.81 -12.00
CA LEU A 111 -0.28 6.12 -12.75
C LEU A 111 -0.15 4.62 -12.40
N GLN A 112 -0.64 4.22 -11.23
CA GLN A 112 -0.67 2.83 -10.75
C GLN A 112 -2.06 2.19 -10.91
N GLY A 113 -2.99 2.84 -11.63
CA GLY A 113 -4.37 2.37 -11.82
C GLY A 113 -5.25 2.51 -10.58
N LYS A 114 -4.84 3.33 -9.61
CA LYS A 114 -5.58 3.63 -8.39
C LYS A 114 -6.12 5.06 -8.43
N GLU A 115 -7.42 5.24 -8.34
CA GLU A 115 -8.06 6.55 -8.35
C GLU A 115 -8.85 6.72 -7.05
N THR A 116 -8.90 7.93 -6.50
CA THR A 116 -9.80 8.24 -5.38
C THR A 116 -11.09 8.81 -5.98
N LEU A 117 -12.23 8.18 -5.70
CA LEU A 117 -13.55 8.64 -6.13
C LEU A 117 -13.99 9.86 -5.31
N GLU A 118 -15.01 10.60 -5.80
CA GLU A 118 -15.54 11.78 -5.11
C GLU A 118 -16.02 11.51 -3.67
N ASP A 119 -16.46 10.27 -3.39
CA ASP A 119 -16.88 9.81 -2.06
C ASP A 119 -15.71 9.36 -1.17
N GLY A 120 -14.46 9.51 -1.63
CA GLY A 120 -13.24 9.14 -0.93
C GLY A 120 -12.80 7.67 -1.12
N LYS A 121 -13.58 6.84 -1.82
CA LYS A 121 -13.20 5.44 -2.06
C LYS A 121 -12.04 5.29 -3.02
N GLN A 122 -11.21 4.28 -2.80
CA GLN A 122 -10.10 3.92 -3.69
C GLN A 122 -10.58 2.98 -4.80
N SER A 123 -10.77 3.48 -6.02
CA SER A 123 -10.98 2.66 -7.21
C SER A 123 -9.65 2.07 -7.70
N ILE A 124 -9.62 0.76 -7.95
CA ILE A 124 -8.48 0.04 -8.51
C ILE A 124 -8.96 -0.59 -9.81
N THR A 125 -8.47 -0.08 -10.92
CA THR A 125 -8.83 -0.60 -12.25
C THR A 125 -7.75 -1.52 -12.76
N VAL A 126 -8.09 -2.80 -12.86
CA VAL A 126 -7.25 -3.86 -13.44
C VAL A 126 -7.52 -3.92 -14.94
N LYS A 127 -6.61 -3.34 -15.73
CA LYS A 127 -6.76 -3.27 -17.20
C LYS A 127 -6.44 -4.63 -17.82
N LYS A 128 -7.49 -5.35 -18.26
CA LYS A 128 -7.39 -6.52 -19.12
C LYS A 128 -8.25 -6.29 -20.37
N GLU A 129 -7.67 -6.53 -21.54
CA GLU A 129 -8.38 -6.48 -22.81
C GLU A 129 -8.60 -7.91 -23.28
N LEU A 130 -9.82 -8.43 -23.17
CA LEU A 130 -10.41 -9.54 -23.93
C LEU A 130 -11.89 -9.71 -23.51
N ASN A 131 -12.60 -10.64 -24.16
CA ASN A 131 -14.03 -10.97 -23.99
C ASN A 131 -14.36 -11.44 -22.56
N ASP A 132 -14.33 -10.48 -21.64
CA ASP A 132 -14.36 -10.71 -20.21
C ASP A 132 -15.62 -10.09 -19.61
N ILE A 133 -16.21 -10.82 -18.67
CA ILE A 133 -17.29 -10.26 -17.86
C ILE A 133 -16.68 -9.29 -16.87
N SER A 134 -17.24 -8.09 -16.78
CA SER A 134 -16.78 -7.09 -15.82
C SER A 134 -17.22 -7.50 -14.43
N VAL A 135 -16.26 -7.58 -13.52
CA VAL A 135 -16.48 -7.91 -12.11
C VAL A 135 -15.98 -6.73 -11.29
N GLU A 136 -16.92 -6.04 -10.65
CA GLU A 136 -16.67 -4.99 -9.67
C GLU A 136 -16.76 -5.59 -8.27
N ILE A 137 -15.79 -5.28 -7.41
CA ILE A 137 -15.77 -5.68 -6.01
C ILE A 137 -15.69 -4.41 -5.15
N ASP A 138 -16.83 -3.99 -4.59
CA ASP A 138 -16.94 -2.85 -3.66
C ASP A 138 -16.79 -3.34 -2.22
N VAL A 139 -15.73 -2.91 -1.55
CA VAL A 139 -15.38 -3.33 -0.21
C VAL A 139 -15.34 -2.12 0.72
N LYS A 140 -16.14 -2.23 1.78
CA LYS A 140 -16.10 -1.35 2.93
C LYS A 140 -15.21 -1.97 4.00
N LYS A 141 -14.21 -1.23 4.46
CA LYS A 141 -13.32 -1.68 5.53
C LYS A 141 -14.09 -1.75 6.84
N GLY A 142 -13.73 -2.71 7.68
CA GLY A 142 -14.23 -2.79 9.05
C GLY A 142 -13.31 -2.10 10.05
N ASP A 143 -13.76 -2.01 11.30
CA ASP A 143 -13.05 -1.29 12.37
C ASP A 143 -11.69 -1.92 12.72
N ALA A 144 -11.49 -3.20 12.41
CA ALA A 144 -10.21 -3.88 12.58
C ALA A 144 -9.25 -3.69 11.40
N PHE A 145 -9.67 -3.06 10.30
CA PHE A 145 -8.82 -2.84 9.13
C PHE A 145 -7.65 -1.91 9.45
N ARG A 146 -6.44 -2.34 9.10
CA ARG A 146 -5.20 -1.54 9.22
C ARG A 146 -4.42 -1.63 7.91
N TYR A 147 -3.76 -2.76 7.69
CA TYR A 147 -2.92 -3.03 6.52
C TYR A 147 -3.18 -4.45 6.03
N ALA A 148 -4.45 -4.79 5.84
CA ALA A 148 -4.86 -6.11 5.41
C ALA A 148 -4.35 -6.40 3.99
N MET A 149 -3.84 -7.60 3.79
CA MET A 149 -3.58 -8.17 2.47
C MET A 149 -4.82 -8.91 2.01
N MET A 150 -5.14 -8.81 0.73
CA MET A 150 -6.32 -9.44 0.17
C MET A 150 -6.07 -9.88 -1.26
N VAL A 151 -6.66 -10.98 -1.67
CA VAL A 151 -6.66 -11.45 -3.06
C VAL A 151 -8.08 -11.76 -3.48
N VAL A 152 -8.41 -11.44 -4.73
CA VAL A 152 -9.71 -11.77 -5.35
C VAL A 152 -9.46 -12.66 -6.55
N TRP A 153 -10.23 -13.73 -6.69
CA TRP A 153 -10.13 -14.65 -7.81
C TRP A 153 -11.49 -15.28 -8.14
N VAL A 154 -11.54 -15.99 -9.26
CA VAL A 154 -12.71 -16.75 -9.68
C VAL A 154 -12.40 -18.24 -9.80
N GLU A 155 -13.37 -19.05 -9.40
CA GLU A 155 -13.39 -20.50 -9.53
C GLU A 155 -14.62 -20.93 -10.33
N ASP A 156 -14.57 -22.12 -10.91
CA ASP A 156 -15.79 -22.81 -11.31
C ASP A 156 -16.54 -23.30 -10.05
N ILE A 157 -17.72 -23.91 -10.24
CA ILE A 157 -18.53 -24.36 -9.11
C ILE A 157 -17.96 -25.59 -8.39
N ASP A 158 -17.10 -26.35 -9.06
CA ASP A 158 -16.39 -27.51 -8.51
C ASP A 158 -15.16 -27.09 -7.68
N GLY A 159 -14.85 -25.78 -7.69
CA GLY A 159 -13.77 -25.18 -6.93
C GLY A 159 -12.42 -25.24 -7.65
N ASN A 160 -12.41 -25.44 -8.96
CA ASN A 160 -11.19 -25.33 -9.76
C ASN A 160 -10.88 -23.85 -9.99
N TYR A 161 -9.63 -23.48 -9.73
CA TYR A 161 -9.13 -22.13 -9.99
C TYR A 161 -9.19 -21.80 -11.48
N ILE A 162 -9.80 -20.66 -11.82
CA ILE A 162 -9.84 -20.14 -13.20
C ILE A 162 -8.78 -19.05 -13.34
N GLU A 163 -8.91 -17.95 -12.59
CA GLU A 163 -7.94 -16.86 -12.61
C GLU A 163 -8.06 -15.91 -11.41
N SER A 164 -7.00 -15.13 -11.17
CA SER A 164 -6.98 -14.06 -10.18
C SER A 164 -7.46 -12.76 -10.81
N LEU A 165 -8.31 -12.03 -10.09
CA LEU A 165 -8.85 -10.73 -10.50
C LEU A 165 -8.06 -9.56 -9.91
N PHE A 166 -7.46 -9.75 -8.73
CA PHE A 166 -6.61 -8.77 -8.08
C PHE A 166 -5.65 -9.45 -7.10
N VAL A 167 -4.36 -9.12 -7.17
CA VAL A 167 -3.33 -9.59 -6.24
C VAL A 167 -2.49 -8.41 -5.74
N PRO A 168 -2.18 -8.27 -4.44
CA PRO A 168 -1.31 -7.20 -3.98
C PRO A 168 0.10 -7.37 -4.53
N LYS A 169 0.76 -6.27 -4.94
CA LYS A 169 2.10 -6.32 -5.56
C LYS A 169 3.15 -6.96 -4.64
N SER A 170 3.04 -6.74 -3.33
CA SER A 170 3.90 -7.37 -2.31
C SER A 170 3.75 -8.89 -2.29
N ILE A 171 2.54 -9.42 -2.49
CA ILE A 171 2.24 -10.84 -2.58
C ILE A 171 2.74 -11.41 -3.92
N ALA A 172 2.41 -10.76 -5.03
CA ALA A 172 2.81 -11.20 -6.37
C ALA A 172 4.34 -11.25 -6.56
N THR A 173 5.09 -10.43 -5.83
CA THR A 173 6.57 -10.36 -5.95
C THR A 173 7.32 -10.93 -4.76
N SER A 174 6.65 -11.22 -3.64
CA SER A 174 7.26 -11.43 -2.32
C SER A 174 8.18 -10.30 -1.83
N LYS A 175 8.13 -9.11 -2.46
CA LYS A 175 8.98 -7.98 -2.11
C LYS A 175 8.22 -7.01 -1.22
N TYR A 176 8.69 -6.86 0.00
CA TYR A 176 8.11 -5.95 0.99
C TYR A 176 9.00 -4.71 1.12
N VAL A 177 8.40 -3.52 1.30
CA VAL A 177 9.14 -2.27 1.50
C VAL A 177 9.92 -2.31 2.82
N ASN A 178 9.30 -2.86 3.87
CA ASN A 178 9.91 -3.06 5.20
C ASN A 178 10.15 -4.55 5.43
N GLY A 179 10.97 -5.17 4.58
CA GLY A 179 11.19 -6.61 4.58
C GLY A 179 12.23 -7.07 5.61
N GLN A 180 13.35 -6.36 5.70
CA GLN A 180 14.48 -6.75 6.56
C GLN A 180 15.11 -5.51 7.19
N LYS A 181 15.56 -5.61 8.45
CA LYS A 181 16.41 -4.60 9.09
C LYS A 181 17.87 -4.82 8.70
N ASN A 182 18.59 -3.76 8.36
CA ASN A 182 20.04 -3.83 8.27
C ASN A 182 20.69 -3.85 9.66
N GLU A 183 22.03 -3.94 9.70
CA GLU A 183 22.85 -3.93 10.92
C GLU A 183 22.57 -2.73 11.84
N ASN A 184 22.16 -1.60 11.27
CA ASN A 184 21.83 -0.37 12.01
C ASN A 184 20.35 -0.30 12.44
N GLY A 185 19.58 -1.38 12.29
CA GLY A 185 18.17 -1.43 12.65
C GLY A 185 17.21 -0.74 11.67
N ILE A 186 17.69 -0.25 10.53
CA ILE A 186 16.91 0.46 9.51
C ILE A 186 16.23 -0.55 8.59
N TRP A 187 14.92 -0.40 8.40
CA TRP A 187 14.14 -1.24 7.48
C TRP A 187 14.52 -0.95 6.02
N LYS A 188 14.72 -2.03 5.26
CA LYS A 188 14.95 -2.00 3.82
C LYS A 188 14.01 -2.97 3.11
N SER A 189 13.80 -2.66 1.84
CA SER A 189 13.04 -3.55 0.98
C SER A 189 13.80 -4.85 0.77
N ALA A 190 13.13 -5.97 0.98
CA ALA A 190 13.69 -7.31 0.85
C ALA A 190 12.62 -8.28 0.36
N ILE A 191 13.06 -9.38 -0.23
CA ILE A 191 12.20 -10.53 -0.49
C ILE A 191 11.97 -11.24 0.85
N VAL A 192 10.71 -11.40 1.24
CA VAL A 192 10.33 -12.09 2.47
C VAL A 192 9.23 -13.09 2.12
N ARG A 193 9.44 -14.34 2.50
CA ARG A 193 8.44 -15.40 2.27
C ARG A 193 7.39 -15.34 3.36
N ARG A 194 6.14 -15.21 2.96
CA ARG A 194 4.96 -15.11 3.85
C ARG A 194 3.88 -16.11 3.41
N PRO A 195 4.15 -17.44 3.47
CA PRO A 195 3.17 -18.45 3.09
C PRO A 195 1.88 -18.35 3.91
N GLU A 196 1.94 -17.83 5.13
CA GLU A 196 0.79 -17.55 5.98
C GLU A 196 -0.14 -16.44 5.47
N SER A 197 0.30 -15.62 4.51
CA SER A 197 -0.42 -14.41 4.15
C SER A 197 -1.76 -14.70 3.48
N LEU A 198 -1.77 -15.46 2.38
CA LEU A 198 -2.97 -15.79 1.61
C LEU A 198 -2.88 -17.24 1.08
N PRO A 199 -2.79 -18.24 1.99
CA PRO A 199 -2.46 -19.60 1.60
C PRO A 199 -3.58 -20.34 0.86
N TYR A 200 -4.85 -20.04 1.12
CA TYR A 200 -5.93 -20.76 0.44
C TYR A 200 -5.88 -20.48 -1.07
N TRP A 201 -5.83 -19.20 -1.45
CA TRP A 201 -5.64 -18.77 -2.83
C TRP A 201 -4.34 -19.31 -3.44
N ALA A 202 -3.22 -19.17 -2.74
CA ALA A 202 -1.92 -19.57 -3.28
C ALA A 202 -1.90 -21.07 -3.65
N HIS A 203 -2.46 -21.91 -2.79
CA HIS A 203 -2.61 -23.34 -3.06
C HIS A 203 -3.63 -23.63 -4.17
N LYS A 204 -4.75 -22.90 -4.24
CA LYS A 204 -5.75 -23.00 -5.32
C LYS A 204 -5.16 -22.66 -6.70
N ARG A 205 -4.33 -21.62 -6.76
CA ARG A 205 -3.56 -21.26 -7.97
C ARG A 205 -2.62 -22.37 -8.43
N GLY A 206 -2.14 -23.23 -7.52
CA GLY A 206 -1.45 -24.47 -7.87
C GLY A 206 -0.01 -24.33 -8.38
N ILE A 207 0.50 -23.11 -8.56
CA ILE A 207 1.85 -22.86 -9.08
C ILE A 207 2.84 -22.74 -7.91
N ARG A 208 3.79 -23.68 -7.82
CA ARG A 208 4.88 -23.65 -6.84
C ARG A 208 6.04 -22.78 -7.34
N ALA A 209 6.60 -21.99 -6.44
CA ALA A 209 7.85 -21.28 -6.66
C ALA A 209 9.06 -22.23 -6.56
N SER A 210 10.25 -21.74 -6.90
CA SER A 210 11.49 -22.51 -6.86
C SER A 210 11.88 -23.03 -5.47
N ASP A 211 11.37 -22.42 -4.40
CA ASP A 211 11.55 -22.85 -3.01
C ASP A 211 10.46 -23.83 -2.52
N GLY A 212 9.57 -24.28 -3.42
CA GLY A 212 8.51 -25.23 -3.13
C GLY A 212 7.24 -24.62 -2.50
N LEU A 213 7.26 -23.35 -2.10
CA LEU A 213 6.08 -22.66 -1.58
C LEU A 213 5.14 -22.24 -2.71
N TYR A 214 3.84 -22.18 -2.43
CA TYR A 214 2.83 -21.71 -3.38
C TYR A 214 2.71 -20.19 -3.46
N ILE A 215 3.22 -19.47 -2.46
CA ILE A 215 3.23 -18.01 -2.48
C ILE A 215 4.19 -17.51 -3.60
N PRO A 216 3.77 -16.59 -4.48
CA PRO A 216 4.57 -16.18 -5.63
C PRO A 216 5.97 -15.64 -5.27
N LEU A 217 6.99 -15.95 -6.07
CA LEU A 217 8.37 -15.49 -5.86
C LEU A 217 8.88 -14.72 -7.07
N GLY A 218 8.66 -13.39 -7.08
CA GLY A 218 9.01 -12.54 -8.23
C GLY A 218 8.20 -12.85 -9.50
N LYS A 219 8.55 -12.15 -10.60
CA LYS A 219 8.01 -12.19 -11.98
C LYS A 219 7.00 -13.32 -12.29
N SER A 220 5.80 -13.23 -11.72
CA SER A 220 4.72 -14.20 -11.95
C SER A 220 3.83 -13.67 -13.06
N TYR A 221 4.13 -14.10 -14.29
CA TYR A 221 3.53 -13.56 -15.52
C TYR A 221 2.00 -13.69 -15.56
N ASP A 222 1.45 -14.74 -14.96
CA ASP A 222 0.02 -15.01 -14.89
C ASP A 222 -0.76 -14.03 -14.00
N ILE A 223 -0.08 -13.37 -13.06
CA ILE A 223 -0.71 -12.42 -12.12
C ILE A 223 -0.13 -11.00 -12.21
N ASP A 224 0.85 -10.74 -13.08
CA ASP A 224 1.48 -9.41 -13.16
C ASP A 224 0.49 -8.34 -13.61
N ALA A 225 -0.37 -8.66 -14.59
CA ALA A 225 -1.41 -7.78 -15.12
C ALA A 225 -2.52 -7.45 -14.11
N VAL A 226 -2.70 -8.31 -13.10
CA VAL A 226 -3.70 -8.12 -12.04
C VAL A 226 -3.07 -7.76 -10.70
N SER A 227 -1.78 -7.41 -10.71
CA SER A 227 -1.04 -7.03 -9.51
C SER A 227 -1.07 -5.52 -9.26
N GLY A 228 -1.51 -5.10 -8.08
CA GLY A 228 -1.73 -3.68 -7.77
C GLY A 228 -1.28 -3.27 -6.37
N ALA A 229 -1.35 -1.97 -6.09
CA ALA A 229 -1.11 -1.45 -4.74
C ALA A 229 -2.19 -1.97 -3.77
N THR A 230 -1.79 -2.31 -2.54
CA THR A 230 -2.74 -2.71 -1.51
C THR A 230 -3.65 -1.53 -1.15
N PRO A 231 -4.98 -1.69 -1.11
CA PRO A 231 -5.88 -0.67 -0.59
C PRO A 231 -5.58 -0.33 0.87
N THR A 232 -5.83 0.92 1.26
CA THR A 232 -5.63 1.40 2.64
C THR A 232 -6.89 1.99 3.26
N ASP A 233 -7.94 2.16 2.46
CA ASP A 233 -9.27 2.64 2.86
C ASP A 233 -10.34 1.85 2.11
N ASP A 234 -11.63 2.20 2.24
CA ASP A 234 -12.71 1.70 1.39
C ASP A 234 -12.31 1.73 -0.07
N PHE A 235 -12.64 0.66 -0.80
CA PHE A 235 -12.10 0.48 -2.13
C PHE A 235 -13.04 -0.30 -3.05
N ILE A 236 -12.87 -0.06 -4.35
CA ILE A 236 -13.55 -0.76 -5.42
C ILE A 236 -12.48 -1.38 -6.31
N ILE A 237 -12.56 -2.68 -6.57
CA ILE A 237 -11.72 -3.34 -7.59
C ILE A 237 -12.58 -3.52 -8.84
N ASN A 238 -12.19 -2.88 -9.92
CA ASN A 238 -12.76 -3.08 -11.25
C ASN A 238 -11.85 -4.03 -12.01
N SER A 239 -12.31 -5.26 -12.24
CA SER A 239 -11.56 -6.28 -12.95
C SER A 239 -12.44 -6.97 -13.99
N LYS A 240 -11.83 -7.87 -14.73
CA LYS A 240 -12.43 -8.57 -15.85
C LYS A 240 -12.11 -10.06 -15.75
N ALA A 241 -13.14 -10.89 -15.86
CA ALA A 241 -13.06 -12.33 -15.71
C ALA A 241 -13.39 -13.06 -17.03
N LYS A 242 -12.47 -13.93 -17.45
CA LYS A 242 -12.55 -14.85 -18.58
C LYS A 242 -13.14 -16.18 -18.14
N ILE A 243 -14.45 -16.19 -17.93
CA ILE A 243 -15.19 -17.39 -17.49
C ILE A 243 -15.63 -18.31 -18.65
N GLY A 244 -15.25 -17.99 -19.89
CA GLY A 244 -15.54 -18.82 -21.06
C GLY A 244 -17.03 -19.02 -21.31
N LYS A 245 -17.49 -20.29 -21.34
CA LYS A 245 -18.90 -20.67 -21.55
C LYS A 245 -19.65 -20.95 -20.25
N LEU A 246 -19.04 -20.71 -19.09
CA LEU A 246 -19.69 -20.99 -17.81
C LEU A 246 -20.89 -20.07 -17.62
N ASN A 247 -22.04 -20.64 -17.26
CA ASN A 247 -23.22 -19.87 -16.85
C ASN A 247 -23.24 -19.59 -15.33
N LYS A 248 -22.42 -20.33 -14.56
CA LYS A 248 -22.26 -20.18 -13.12
C LYS A 248 -20.78 -20.22 -12.77
N PHE A 249 -20.34 -19.34 -11.89
CA PHE A 249 -18.99 -19.31 -11.36
C PHE A 249 -19.02 -18.78 -9.92
N ARG A 250 -17.89 -18.90 -9.21
CA ARG A 250 -17.73 -18.37 -7.87
C ARG A 250 -16.70 -17.27 -7.87
N VAL A 251 -17.01 -16.17 -7.20
CA VAL A 251 -16.03 -15.13 -6.86
C VAL A 251 -15.60 -15.35 -5.42
N LEU A 252 -14.29 -15.31 -5.17
CA LEU A 252 -13.71 -15.50 -3.85
C LEU A 252 -12.80 -14.33 -3.49
N MET A 253 -12.73 -14.05 -2.20
CA MET A 253 -11.81 -13.08 -1.62
C MET A 253 -11.17 -13.69 -0.36
N GLU A 254 -9.84 -13.72 -0.28
CA GLU A 254 -9.13 -14.14 0.94
C GLU A 254 -8.47 -12.91 1.53
N VAL A 255 -8.69 -12.67 2.83
CA VAL A 255 -8.23 -11.46 3.53
C VAL A 255 -7.46 -11.86 4.78
N ASN A 256 -6.27 -11.28 4.95
CA ASN A 256 -5.45 -11.50 6.13
C ASN A 256 -4.87 -10.19 6.65
N GLN A 257 -4.68 -10.10 7.95
CA GLN A 257 -3.95 -9.02 8.59
C GLN A 257 -2.94 -9.58 9.59
N SER A 258 -1.67 -9.26 9.37
CA SER A 258 -0.61 -9.57 10.33
C SER A 258 -0.91 -8.96 11.71
N PHE A 259 -0.39 -9.60 12.76
CA PHE A 259 -0.52 -9.18 14.16
C PHE A 259 -1.95 -9.17 14.72
N ASN A 260 -2.88 -9.88 14.08
CA ASN A 260 -4.27 -9.95 14.52
C ASN A 260 -4.48 -11.03 15.59
N TRP A 261 -3.80 -10.93 16.73
CA TRP A 261 -3.91 -11.93 17.81
C TRP A 261 -5.24 -11.89 18.54
N ASN A 262 -5.62 -13.02 19.13
CA ASN A 262 -6.72 -13.11 20.10
C ASN A 262 -6.40 -14.14 21.19
N LYS A 263 -7.38 -14.50 22.03
CA LYS A 263 -7.21 -15.47 23.12
C LYS A 263 -6.76 -16.86 22.63
N TYR A 264 -7.22 -17.30 21.47
CA TYR A 264 -6.86 -18.60 20.91
C TYR A 264 -5.58 -18.52 20.08
N TYR A 265 -5.56 -17.63 19.08
CA TYR A 265 -4.41 -17.31 18.23
C TYR A 265 -3.50 -16.31 18.96
N SER A 266 -2.99 -16.73 20.12
CA SER A 266 -1.99 -16.00 20.89
C SER A 266 -0.59 -16.16 20.28
N LYS A 267 0.35 -15.26 20.62
CA LYS A 267 1.72 -15.25 20.07
C LYS A 267 2.47 -16.59 20.24
N ASP A 268 2.13 -17.33 21.28
CA ASP A 268 2.75 -18.55 21.76
C ASP A 268 1.92 -19.82 21.49
N ARG A 269 0.78 -19.71 20.79
CA ARG A 269 -0.16 -20.82 20.59
C ARG A 269 0.44 -22.04 19.88
N PHE A 270 1.35 -21.80 18.94
CA PHE A 270 1.92 -22.84 18.07
C PHE A 270 3.46 -22.81 18.13
N PRO A 271 4.07 -23.15 19.28
CA PRO A 271 5.50 -22.94 19.51
C PRO A 271 6.41 -23.75 18.57
N ASN A 272 5.91 -24.88 18.07
CA ASN A 272 6.62 -25.75 17.13
C ASN A 272 6.38 -25.38 15.65
N ASP A 273 5.65 -24.29 15.39
CA ASP A 273 5.41 -23.78 14.05
C ASP A 273 6.30 -22.56 13.79
N SER A 274 7.40 -22.76 13.07
CA SER A 274 8.37 -21.69 12.79
C SER A 274 7.82 -20.57 11.92
N ILE A 275 6.75 -20.80 11.16
CA ILE A 275 6.08 -19.74 10.40
C ILE A 275 5.22 -18.93 11.36
N TYR A 276 4.44 -19.58 12.23
CA TYR A 276 3.57 -18.87 13.17
C TYR A 276 4.35 -18.17 14.30
N SER A 277 5.20 -18.92 15.00
CA SER A 277 5.93 -18.49 16.21
C SER A 277 7.37 -18.05 15.95
N GLY A 278 7.84 -18.08 14.70
CA GLY A 278 9.18 -17.57 14.32
C GLY A 278 9.16 -16.10 13.93
N SER A 279 9.64 -15.78 12.71
CA SER A 279 9.65 -14.40 12.19
C SER A 279 8.27 -13.93 11.69
N GLY A 280 7.29 -14.84 11.67
CA GLY A 280 5.93 -14.56 11.25
C GLY A 280 5.23 -13.68 12.26
N ARG A 281 4.68 -12.60 11.75
CA ARG A 281 3.89 -11.63 12.50
C ARG A 281 2.44 -12.12 12.46
N VAL A 282 2.23 -13.38 12.84
CA VAL A 282 1.02 -14.15 12.53
C VAL A 282 0.06 -14.09 13.70
N GLY A 283 -1.21 -13.81 13.42
CA GLY A 283 -2.29 -13.78 14.39
C GLY A 283 -3.36 -14.80 14.02
N GLN A 284 -4.60 -14.35 13.94
CA GLN A 284 -5.68 -15.13 13.34
C GLN A 284 -5.39 -15.44 11.86
N PRO A 285 -5.87 -16.58 11.34
CA PRO A 285 -5.71 -16.97 9.94
C PRO A 285 -6.47 -16.04 9.00
N ALA A 286 -6.16 -16.12 7.70
CA ALA A 286 -6.90 -15.41 6.68
C ALA A 286 -8.35 -15.93 6.59
N ILE A 287 -9.29 -15.01 6.40
CA ILE A 287 -10.71 -15.32 6.20
C ILE A 287 -10.98 -15.43 4.70
N VAL A 288 -11.70 -16.48 4.31
CA VAL A 288 -12.10 -16.71 2.93
C VAL A 288 -13.58 -16.38 2.80
N TYR A 289 -13.88 -15.42 1.95
CA TYR A 289 -15.21 -15.03 1.56
C TYR A 289 -15.51 -15.57 0.16
N ALA A 290 -16.77 -15.93 -0.09
CA ALA A 290 -17.19 -16.35 -1.41
C ALA A 290 -18.62 -15.93 -1.73
N ILE A 291 -18.93 -15.91 -3.04
CA ILE A 291 -20.28 -15.76 -3.54
C ILE A 291 -20.42 -16.46 -4.91
N ASP A 292 -21.51 -17.20 -5.08
CA ASP A 292 -21.85 -17.84 -6.36
C ASP A 292 -22.60 -16.84 -7.25
N VAL A 293 -22.12 -16.68 -8.48
CA VAL A 293 -22.74 -15.84 -9.51
C VAL A 293 -23.37 -16.72 -10.58
N TYR A 294 -24.61 -16.40 -10.94
CA TYR A 294 -25.40 -17.05 -11.98
C TYR A 294 -25.69 -16.02 -13.08
N LEU A 295 -25.09 -16.18 -14.26
CA LEU A 295 -25.15 -15.18 -15.33
C LEU A 295 -26.58 -14.96 -15.85
N ASP A 296 -27.35 -16.03 -15.96
CA ASP A 296 -28.77 -16.02 -16.34
C ASP A 296 -29.67 -15.29 -15.33
N LYS A 297 -29.16 -15.04 -14.12
CA LYS A 297 -29.87 -14.35 -13.03
C LYS A 297 -29.29 -12.97 -12.72
N ILE A 298 -28.35 -12.47 -13.51
CA ILE A 298 -27.86 -11.10 -13.37
C ILE A 298 -29.01 -10.15 -13.71
N LYS A 299 -29.55 -9.51 -12.67
CA LYS A 299 -30.44 -8.36 -12.79
C LYS A 299 -29.65 -7.12 -12.39
N THR A 300 -29.85 -6.02 -13.11
CA THR A 300 -29.13 -4.73 -12.96
C THR A 300 -29.14 -4.17 -11.53
N SER A 301 -30.05 -4.64 -10.66
CA SER A 301 -30.22 -4.19 -9.27
C SER A 301 -29.78 -5.19 -8.20
N LYS A 302 -29.22 -6.36 -8.54
CA LYS A 302 -28.87 -7.38 -7.54
C LYS A 302 -27.41 -7.27 -7.10
N ASN A 303 -27.20 -6.76 -5.88
CA ASN A 303 -25.91 -6.81 -5.20
C ASN A 303 -25.64 -8.24 -4.70
N TYR A 304 -24.48 -8.80 -5.03
CA TYR A 304 -24.01 -10.09 -4.51
C TYR A 304 -23.12 -9.84 -3.29
N PHE A 305 -23.58 -10.19 -2.09
CA PHE A 305 -22.79 -9.97 -0.88
C PHE A 305 -21.83 -11.14 -0.68
N PHE A 306 -20.58 -10.81 -0.38
CA PHE A 306 -19.60 -11.80 0.07
C PHE A 306 -20.02 -12.36 1.43
N GLU A 307 -19.98 -13.68 1.57
CA GLU A 307 -20.18 -14.37 2.84
C GLU A 307 -18.88 -15.05 3.27
N PRO A 308 -18.49 -14.97 4.57
CA PRO A 308 -17.35 -15.75 5.06
C PRO A 308 -17.71 -17.24 5.04
N ILE A 309 -16.94 -18.03 4.29
CA ILE A 309 -17.16 -19.48 4.15
C ILE A 309 -16.19 -20.32 4.98
N GLY A 310 -15.20 -19.69 5.61
CA GLY A 310 -14.22 -20.32 6.47
C GLY A 310 -12.94 -19.51 6.59
N HIS A 311 -11.91 -20.14 7.12
CA HIS A 311 -10.57 -19.58 7.22
C HIS A 311 -9.51 -20.53 6.64
N SER A 312 -8.35 -19.99 6.30
CA SER A 312 -7.22 -20.76 5.79
C SER A 312 -6.31 -21.26 6.92
N HIS A 313 -5.26 -22.01 6.58
CA HIS A 313 -4.31 -22.49 7.58
C HIS A 313 -3.50 -21.33 8.16
N HIS A 314 -3.45 -21.17 9.48
CA HIS A 314 -2.76 -20.08 10.19
C HIS A 314 -1.31 -19.85 9.73
N SER A 315 -0.58 -20.91 9.39
CA SER A 315 0.80 -20.84 8.90
C SER A 315 0.97 -21.10 7.40
N GLY A 316 -0.12 -21.28 6.66
CA GLY A 316 -0.07 -21.61 5.24
C GLY A 316 0.58 -22.96 4.89
N LYS A 317 0.55 -23.95 5.79
CA LYS A 317 1.10 -25.30 5.53
C LYS A 317 0.31 -26.09 4.47
N ASN A 318 -0.94 -25.70 4.22
CA ASN A 318 -1.81 -26.32 3.23
C ASN A 318 -2.88 -25.33 2.75
N GLY A 319 -3.56 -25.69 1.66
CA GLY A 319 -4.68 -24.96 1.08
C GLY A 319 -6.06 -25.44 1.53
N LYS A 320 -6.19 -26.01 2.74
CA LYS A 320 -7.50 -26.45 3.25
C LYS A 320 -8.34 -25.26 3.69
N LEU A 321 -9.64 -25.32 3.43
CA LEU A 321 -10.64 -24.41 3.98
C LEU A 321 -11.18 -25.01 5.28
N PHE A 322 -11.03 -24.30 6.39
CA PHE A 322 -11.57 -24.67 7.69
C PHE A 322 -12.87 -23.92 7.92
N LYS A 323 -13.99 -24.65 8.05
CA LYS A 323 -15.33 -24.05 8.24
C LYS A 323 -15.60 -23.61 9.67
N GLU A 324 -14.81 -24.10 10.63
CA GLU A 324 -15.00 -23.75 12.04
C GLU A 324 -14.42 -22.36 12.30
N MET A 325 -15.26 -21.43 12.78
CA MET A 325 -14.94 -20.02 13.02
C MET A 325 -15.04 -19.61 14.50
N SER A 326 -15.36 -20.50 15.45
CA SER A 326 -15.56 -20.13 16.86
C SER A 326 -14.33 -19.51 17.56
N LYS A 327 -13.14 -19.69 16.97
CA LYS A 327 -11.88 -19.11 17.44
C LYS A 327 -11.46 -17.85 16.70
N ILE A 328 -12.24 -17.43 15.71
CA ILE A 328 -12.05 -16.21 14.95
C ILE A 328 -12.87 -15.10 15.62
N THR A 329 -12.23 -13.97 15.84
CA THR A 329 -12.79 -12.76 16.43
C THR A 329 -12.54 -11.59 15.48
N THR A 330 -11.57 -10.73 15.78
CA THR A 330 -11.31 -9.47 15.07
C THR A 330 -10.87 -9.64 13.61
N ALA A 331 -10.58 -10.86 13.15
CA ALA A 331 -10.33 -11.10 11.73
C ALA A 331 -11.62 -11.00 10.89
N LEU A 332 -12.79 -11.29 11.48
CA LEU A 332 -14.09 -11.08 10.83
C LEU A 332 -14.43 -9.60 10.68
N ASP A 333 -13.93 -8.76 11.59
CA ASP A 333 -14.16 -7.31 11.62
C ASP A 333 -13.17 -6.53 10.73
N ILE A 334 -12.33 -7.21 9.94
CA ILE A 334 -11.42 -6.56 8.98
C ILE A 334 -12.21 -5.98 7.81
N ILE A 335 -13.25 -6.68 7.37
CA ILE A 335 -14.12 -6.28 6.26
C ILE A 335 -15.54 -6.15 6.78
N ASP A 336 -16.08 -4.94 6.76
CA ASP A 336 -17.48 -4.68 7.16
C ASP A 336 -18.43 -5.24 6.11
N ARG A 337 -18.11 -5.01 4.83
CA ARG A 337 -18.94 -5.45 3.71
C ARG A 337 -18.14 -5.62 2.43
N GLY A 338 -18.36 -6.71 1.72
CA GLY A 338 -17.94 -6.88 0.33
C GLY A 338 -19.13 -7.12 -0.57
N ILE A 339 -19.22 -6.38 -1.67
CA ILE A 339 -20.25 -6.52 -2.70
C ILE A 339 -19.57 -6.84 -4.02
N VAL A 340 -20.08 -7.85 -4.72
CA VAL A 340 -19.73 -8.17 -6.10
C VAL A 340 -20.84 -7.67 -7.01
N LYS A 341 -20.46 -6.92 -8.05
CA LYS A 341 -21.35 -6.60 -9.17
C LYS A 341 -20.75 -7.18 -10.44
N VAL A 342 -21.61 -7.75 -11.26
CA VAL A 342 -21.20 -8.45 -12.48
C VAL A 342 -21.97 -7.84 -13.64
N ILE A 343 -21.23 -7.33 -14.63
CA ILE A 343 -21.77 -6.70 -15.84
C ILE A 343 -21.27 -7.50 -17.03
N LYS A 344 -22.22 -8.00 -17.83
CA LYS A 344 -21.94 -8.83 -19.01
C LYS A 344 -21.58 -7.97 -20.21
#